data_AF-A0A4Y2EGB3-F1
#
_entry.id   AF-A0A4Y2EGB3-F1
#
_cell.length_a   1.000
_cell.length_b   1.000
_cell.length_c   1.000
_cell.angle_alpha   90.00
_cell.angle_beta   90.00
_cell.angle_gamma   90.00
#
_symmetry.space_group_name_H-M   'P 1'
#
loop_
_entity.id
_entity.type
_entity.pdbx_description
1 polymer ?
#
loop_
_entity_poly.entity_id
_entity_poly.type
_entity_poly.pdbx_seq_one_letter_code
_entity_poly.pdbx_strand_id
1 'polypeptide(L)'
;MPETGPLTRSMDKQFEKLFAMMAEMKAGQEEMNVAQAGLDQKMEAGQEEMRSRQERMEKGQEEMKGLIDEVKDEVQRKIDEVEEKVQMKVEDMKSEVKGKIEEVEHKLQGKTGEIERRLSELEDRPFSFSASPEFMHIRPNIKSLTFDGQTSWTVFKTQFDVVSSTN
;
A
#
# COMPACT_ATOMS: atom_id res chain seq x y z
N MET A 1 69.96 -31.99 -84.97
CA MET A 1 69.37 -30.85 -84.24
C MET A 1 68.98 -29.83 -85.29
N PRO A 2 67.71 -29.46 -85.47
CA PRO A 2 67.37 -28.41 -86.42
C PRO A 2 67.61 -27.06 -85.74
N GLU A 3 68.54 -26.27 -86.28
CA GLU A 3 68.73 -24.89 -85.85
C GLU A 3 67.60 -24.03 -86.42
N THR A 4 66.72 -23.58 -85.52
CA THR A 4 65.67 -22.64 -85.84
C THR A 4 66.29 -21.23 -85.97
N GLY A 5 66.10 -20.59 -87.13
CA GLY A 5 66.76 -19.32 -87.48
C GLY A 5 66.35 -18.12 -86.61
N PRO A 6 67.12 -17.02 -86.62
CA PRO A 6 66.97 -15.87 -85.71
C PRO A 6 65.58 -15.19 -85.72
N LEU A 7 64.84 -15.31 -86.83
CA LEU A 7 63.45 -14.84 -86.95
C LEU A 7 62.45 -15.60 -86.07
N THR A 8 62.60 -16.93 -85.94
CA THR A 8 61.69 -17.77 -85.14
C THR A 8 61.84 -17.50 -83.63
N ARG A 9 63.07 -17.36 -83.13
CA ARG A 9 63.37 -16.96 -81.73
C ARG A 9 62.81 -15.59 -81.33
N SER A 10 62.73 -14.64 -82.27
CA SER A 10 62.19 -13.30 -82.00
C SER A 10 60.68 -13.33 -81.82
N MET A 11 60.00 -14.13 -82.65
CA MET A 11 58.55 -14.31 -82.60
C MET A 11 58.12 -14.99 -81.29
N ASP A 12 58.84 -16.02 -80.84
CA ASP A 12 58.58 -16.70 -79.55
C ASP A 12 58.70 -15.76 -78.35
N LYS A 13 59.67 -14.83 -78.35
CA LYS A 13 59.82 -13.83 -77.27
C LYS A 13 58.65 -12.83 -77.18
N GLN A 14 58.05 -12.48 -78.32
CA GLN A 14 56.89 -11.58 -78.35
C GLN A 14 55.64 -12.29 -77.80
N PHE A 15 55.44 -13.56 -78.16
CA PHE A 15 54.35 -14.38 -77.62
C PHE A 15 54.48 -14.59 -76.12
N GLU A 16 55.68 -14.86 -75.60
CA GLU A 16 55.86 -15.00 -74.15
C GLU A 16 55.61 -13.71 -73.38
N LYS A 17 55.99 -12.56 -73.95
CA LYS A 17 55.66 -11.26 -73.37
C LYS A 17 54.15 -11.00 -73.34
N LEU A 18 53.42 -11.46 -74.37
CA LEU A 18 51.97 -11.38 -74.43
C LEU A 18 51.30 -12.28 -73.38
N PHE A 19 51.79 -13.51 -73.18
CA PHE A 19 51.29 -14.43 -72.16
C PHE A 19 51.54 -13.92 -70.74
N ALA A 20 52.72 -13.36 -70.46
CA ALA A 20 53.03 -12.74 -69.18
C ALA A 20 52.07 -11.58 -68.87
N MET A 21 51.80 -10.71 -69.85
CA MET A 21 50.88 -9.58 -69.69
C MET A 21 49.43 -10.07 -69.43
N MET A 22 49.00 -11.14 -70.10
CA MET A 22 47.68 -11.73 -69.89
C MET A 22 47.56 -12.38 -68.50
N ALA A 23 48.62 -13.03 -68.03
CA ALA A 23 48.68 -13.61 -66.69
C ALA A 23 48.61 -12.54 -65.59
N GLU A 24 49.36 -11.44 -65.72
CA GLU A 24 49.30 -10.31 -64.79
C GLU A 24 47.92 -9.65 -64.77
N MET A 25 47.30 -9.43 -65.94
CA MET A 25 45.95 -8.86 -66.01
C MET A 25 44.93 -9.76 -65.31
N LYS A 26 45.02 -11.07 -65.52
CA LYS A 26 44.13 -12.04 -64.89
C LYS A 26 44.34 -12.10 -63.38
N ALA A 27 45.59 -12.09 -62.92
CA ALA A 27 45.93 -12.05 -61.50
C ALA A 27 45.40 -10.77 -60.84
N GLY A 28 45.60 -9.59 -61.46
CA GLY A 28 45.08 -8.33 -60.94
C GLY A 28 43.55 -8.27 -60.89
N GLN A 29 42.87 -8.86 -61.88
CA GLN A 29 41.42 -8.96 -61.88
C GLN A 29 40.92 -9.90 -60.77
N GLU A 30 41.61 -11.01 -60.53
CA GLU A 30 41.28 -11.98 -59.48
C GLU A 30 41.51 -11.38 -58.09
N GLU A 31 42.60 -10.64 -57.88
CA GLU A 31 42.85 -9.87 -56.64
C GLU A 31 41.75 -8.83 -56.39
N MET A 32 41.31 -8.09 -57.41
CA MET A 32 40.22 -7.12 -57.28
C MET A 32 38.90 -7.80 -56.90
N ASN A 33 38.59 -8.96 -57.49
CA ASN A 33 37.40 -9.73 -57.14
C ASN A 33 37.45 -10.23 -55.69
N VAL A 34 38.61 -10.70 -55.23
CA VAL A 34 38.80 -11.15 -53.84
C VAL A 34 38.69 -9.98 -52.86
N ALA A 35 39.28 -8.82 -53.20
CA ALA A 35 39.17 -7.62 -52.39
C ALA A 35 37.71 -7.14 -52.27
N GLN A 36 36.97 -7.13 -53.38
CA GLN A 36 35.54 -6.78 -53.39
C GLN A 36 34.72 -7.75 -52.54
N ALA A 37 34.90 -9.06 -52.72
CA ALA A 37 34.22 -10.07 -51.91
C ALA A 37 34.53 -9.92 -50.41
N GLY A 38 35.78 -9.59 -50.05
CA GLY A 38 36.16 -9.33 -48.67
C GLY A 38 35.51 -8.08 -48.06
N LEU A 39 35.25 -7.04 -48.87
CA LEU A 39 34.51 -5.86 -48.44
C LEU A 39 33.03 -6.17 -48.24
N ASP A 40 32.42 -6.88 -49.20
CA ASP A 40 31.00 -7.27 -49.14
C ASP A 40 30.74 -8.16 -47.92
N GLN A 41 31.61 -9.15 -47.65
CA GLN A 41 31.50 -10.03 -46.50
C GLN A 41 31.60 -9.27 -45.16
N LYS A 42 32.48 -8.25 -45.07
CA LYS A 42 32.57 -7.39 -43.87
C LYS A 42 31.33 -6.52 -43.69
N MET A 43 30.77 -6.01 -44.78
CA MET A 43 29.53 -5.21 -44.74
C MET A 43 28.35 -6.06 -44.28
N GLU A 44 28.23 -7.28 -44.80
CA GLU A 44 27.19 -8.24 -44.39
C GLU A 44 27.33 -8.60 -42.91
N ALA A 45 28.54 -8.97 -42.46
CA ALA A 45 28.79 -9.29 -41.06
C ALA A 45 28.46 -8.11 -40.13
N GLY A 46 28.83 -6.88 -40.51
CA GLY A 46 28.50 -5.67 -39.75
C GLY A 46 26.99 -5.38 -39.68
N GLN A 47 26.27 -5.63 -40.77
CA GLN A 47 24.80 -5.49 -40.78
C GLN A 47 24.13 -6.56 -39.91
N GLU A 48 24.61 -7.79 -39.95
CA GLU A 48 24.07 -8.88 -39.15
C GLU A 48 24.29 -8.65 -37.66
N GLU A 49 25.47 -8.16 -37.26
CA GLU A 49 25.72 -7.75 -35.87
C GLU A 49 24.77 -6.64 -35.42
N MET A 50 24.51 -5.63 -36.27
CA MET A 50 23.57 -4.56 -35.94
C MET A 50 22.14 -5.09 -35.76
N ARG A 51 21.67 -5.99 -36.64
CA ARG A 51 20.35 -6.63 -36.48
C ARG A 51 20.29 -7.44 -35.18
N SER A 52 21.29 -8.28 -34.92
CA SER A 52 21.35 -9.08 -33.69
C SER A 52 21.38 -8.20 -32.43
N ARG A 53 22.10 -7.07 -32.47
CA ARG A 53 22.14 -6.12 -31.36
C ARG A 53 20.79 -5.45 -31.15
N GLN A 54 20.10 -5.08 -32.22
CA GLN A 54 18.78 -4.48 -32.16
C GLN A 54 17.76 -5.47 -31.58
N GLU A 55 17.73 -6.70 -32.06
CA GLU A 55 16.85 -7.75 -31.55
C GLU A 55 17.08 -8.03 -30.05
N ARG A 56 18.35 -8.08 -29.62
CA ARG A 56 18.69 -8.20 -28.18
C ARG A 56 18.20 -7.00 -27.36
N MET A 57 18.23 -5.80 -27.93
CA MET A 57 17.72 -4.59 -27.26
C MET A 57 16.20 -4.62 -27.14
N GLU A 58 15.50 -4.98 -28.21
CA GLU A 58 14.04 -5.11 -28.23
C GLU A 58 13.56 -6.18 -27.23
N LYS A 59 14.20 -7.35 -27.21
CA LYS A 59 13.92 -8.40 -26.22
C LYS A 59 14.16 -7.93 -24.79
N GLY A 60 15.26 -7.21 -24.55
CA GLY A 60 15.55 -6.64 -23.22
C GLY A 60 14.53 -5.59 -22.78
N GLN A 61 14.00 -4.80 -23.71
CA GLN A 61 12.91 -3.84 -23.43
C GLN A 61 11.60 -4.57 -23.11
N GLU A 62 11.27 -5.63 -23.83
CA GLU A 62 10.07 -6.42 -23.59
C GLU A 62 10.12 -7.14 -22.23
N GLU A 63 11.27 -7.75 -21.89
CA GLU A 63 11.50 -8.36 -20.57
C GLU A 63 11.34 -7.32 -19.45
N MET A 64 11.93 -6.14 -19.62
CA MET A 64 11.84 -5.06 -18.63
C MET A 64 10.40 -4.58 -18.46
N LYS A 65 9.65 -4.45 -19.55
CA LYS A 65 8.22 -4.10 -19.51
C LYS A 65 7.41 -5.18 -18.77
N GLY A 66 7.66 -6.45 -19.05
CA GLY A 66 7.00 -7.57 -18.37
C GLY A 66 7.25 -7.57 -16.86
N LEU A 67 8.49 -7.33 -16.43
CA LEU A 67 8.83 -7.21 -15.00
C LEU A 67 8.14 -6.01 -14.34
N ILE A 68 8.03 -4.88 -15.05
CA ILE A 68 7.31 -3.70 -14.54
C ILE A 68 5.82 -4.02 -14.35
N ASP A 69 5.20 -4.68 -15.33
CA ASP A 69 3.78 -5.06 -15.25
C ASP A 69 3.55 -6.07 -14.10
N GLU A 70 4.41 -7.07 -13.94
CA GLU A 70 4.33 -8.04 -12.83
C GLU A 70 4.47 -7.36 -11.46
N VAL A 71 5.45 -6.47 -11.30
CA VAL A 71 5.63 -5.71 -10.05
C VAL A 71 4.42 -4.83 -9.77
N LYS A 72 3.86 -4.18 -10.80
CA LYS A 72 2.68 -3.33 -10.67
C LYS A 72 1.47 -4.15 -10.19
N ASP A 73 1.24 -5.31 -10.78
CA ASP A 73 0.13 -6.20 -10.41
C ASP A 73 0.29 -6.73 -8.98
N GLU A 74 1.51 -7.14 -8.59
CA GLU A 74 1.81 -7.61 -7.23
C GLU A 74 1.61 -6.50 -6.19
N VAL A 75 2.01 -5.26 -6.49
CA VAL A 75 1.80 -4.10 -5.62
C VAL A 75 0.31 -3.79 -5.50
N GLN A 76 -0.44 -3.80 -6.61
CA GLN A 76 -1.88 -3.55 -6.58
C GLN A 76 -2.61 -4.60 -5.73
N ARG A 77 -2.29 -5.88 -5.92
CA ARG A 77 -2.85 -6.98 -5.11
C ARG A 77 -2.59 -6.81 -3.62
N LYS A 78 -1.37 -6.41 -3.24
CA LYS A 78 -1.02 -6.16 -1.84
C LYS A 78 -1.77 -4.97 -1.24
N ILE A 79 -2.00 -3.93 -2.04
CA ILE A 79 -2.81 -2.78 -1.62
C ILE A 79 -4.25 -3.25 -1.34
N ASP A 80 -4.85 -3.99 -2.26
CA ASP A 80 -6.22 -4.49 -2.13
C ASP A 80 -6.37 -5.40 -0.90
N GLU A 81 -5.41 -6.31 -0.67
CA GLU A 81 -5.41 -7.18 0.53
C GLU A 81 -5.29 -6.39 1.84
N VAL A 82 -4.46 -5.34 1.85
CA VAL A 82 -4.33 -4.47 3.03
C VAL A 82 -5.61 -3.67 3.26
N GLU A 83 -6.22 -3.15 2.18
CA GLU A 83 -7.47 -2.41 2.26
C GLU A 83 -8.59 -3.28 2.84
N GLU A 84 -8.76 -4.50 2.35
CA GLU A 84 -9.76 -5.46 2.86
C GLU A 84 -9.53 -5.77 4.35
N LYS A 85 -8.28 -6.05 4.75
CA LYS A 85 -7.94 -6.31 6.15
C LYS A 85 -8.24 -5.12 7.05
N VAL A 86 -7.99 -3.89 6.57
CA VAL A 86 -8.29 -2.67 7.32
C VAL A 86 -9.81 -2.48 7.44
N GLN A 87 -10.56 -2.65 6.36
CA GLN A 87 -12.03 -2.53 6.37
C GLN A 87 -12.66 -3.54 7.34
N MET A 88 -12.23 -4.81 7.31
CA MET A 88 -12.72 -5.84 8.22
C MET A 88 -12.44 -5.48 9.69
N LYS A 89 -11.20 -5.07 10.01
CA LYS A 89 -10.86 -4.65 11.39
C LYS A 89 -11.67 -3.46 11.86
N VAL A 90 -11.96 -2.50 10.99
CA VAL A 90 -12.77 -1.33 11.33
C VAL A 90 -14.21 -1.72 11.63
N GLU A 91 -14.83 -2.58 10.81
CA GLU A 91 -16.19 -3.05 11.07
C GLU A 91 -16.26 -3.94 12.31
N ASP A 92 -15.28 -4.82 12.54
CA ASP A 92 -15.19 -5.61 13.78
C ASP A 92 -15.10 -4.72 15.02
N MET A 93 -14.20 -3.74 15.02
CA MET A 93 -14.06 -2.77 16.12
C MET A 93 -15.35 -1.97 16.34
N LYS A 94 -16.02 -1.55 15.27
CA LYS A 94 -17.29 -0.83 15.34
C LYS A 94 -18.39 -1.69 15.96
N SER A 95 -18.46 -2.97 15.61
CA SER A 95 -19.41 -3.91 16.22
C SER A 95 -19.11 -4.15 17.71
N GLU A 96 -17.84 -4.30 18.08
CA GLU A 96 -17.42 -4.51 19.47
C GLU A 96 -17.71 -3.28 20.33
N VAL A 97 -17.38 -2.07 19.84
CA VAL A 97 -17.67 -0.81 20.54
C VAL A 97 -19.19 -0.62 20.69
N LYS A 98 -19.98 -0.89 19.64
CA LYS A 98 -21.44 -0.81 19.71
C LYS A 98 -22.00 -1.76 20.77
N GLY A 99 -21.55 -3.02 20.79
CA GLY A 99 -21.96 -3.99 21.81
C GLY A 99 -21.61 -3.57 23.23
N LYS A 100 -20.41 -3.03 23.46
CA LYS A 100 -20.01 -2.49 24.77
C LYS A 100 -20.87 -1.31 25.21
N ILE A 101 -21.27 -0.43 24.29
CA ILE A 101 -22.18 0.68 24.59
C ILE A 101 -23.55 0.15 24.99
N GLU A 102 -24.14 -0.77 24.22
CA GLU A 102 -25.43 -1.38 24.52
C GLU A 102 -25.43 -2.09 25.89
N GLU A 103 -24.35 -2.81 26.22
CA GLU A 103 -24.19 -3.45 27.53
C GLU A 103 -24.15 -2.42 28.68
N VAL A 104 -23.41 -1.33 28.50
CA VAL A 104 -23.34 -0.23 29.48
C VAL A 104 -24.71 0.45 29.63
N GLU A 105 -25.42 0.71 28.54
CA GLU A 105 -26.78 1.28 28.57
C GLU A 105 -27.74 0.38 29.35
N HIS A 106 -27.76 -0.93 29.08
CA HIS A 106 -28.61 -1.86 29.83
C HIS A 106 -28.26 -1.91 31.33
N LYS A 107 -26.96 -1.89 31.68
CA LYS A 107 -26.52 -1.84 33.09
C LYS A 107 -26.93 -0.54 33.78
N LEU A 108 -26.86 0.60 33.09
CA LEU A 108 -27.29 1.88 33.63
C LEU A 108 -28.80 1.92 33.81
N GLN A 109 -29.58 1.50 32.81
CA GLN A 109 -31.04 1.41 32.91
C GLN A 109 -31.48 0.52 34.08
N GLY A 110 -30.87 -0.66 34.25
CA GLY A 110 -31.18 -1.54 35.38
C GLY A 110 -30.87 -0.92 36.74
N LYS A 111 -29.74 -0.22 36.88
CA LYS A 111 -29.41 0.51 38.11
C LYS A 111 -30.37 1.67 38.38
N THR A 112 -30.75 2.43 37.35
CA THR A 112 -31.73 3.51 37.46
C THR A 112 -33.08 2.98 37.92
N GLY A 113 -33.58 1.90 37.31
CA GLY A 113 -34.86 1.30 37.72
C GLY A 113 -34.85 0.79 39.17
N GLU A 114 -33.73 0.23 39.64
CA GLU A 114 -33.58 -0.17 41.05
C GLU A 114 -33.56 1.04 42.00
N ILE A 115 -32.92 2.16 41.59
CA ILE A 115 -32.92 3.41 42.38
C ILE A 115 -34.33 4.00 42.43
N GLU A 116 -35.05 4.07 41.30
CA GLU A 116 -36.43 4.56 41.24
C GLU A 116 -37.34 3.74 42.17
N ARG A 117 -37.24 2.41 42.13
CA ARG A 117 -37.99 1.52 43.02
C ARG A 117 -37.72 1.80 44.50
N ARG A 118 -36.44 1.97 44.89
CA ARG A 118 -36.07 2.31 46.27
C ARG A 118 -36.56 3.69 46.70
N LEU A 119 -36.56 4.64 45.77
CA LEU A 119 -37.05 5.99 46.03
C LEU A 119 -38.57 5.97 46.28
N SER A 120 -39.33 5.22 45.48
CA SER A 120 -40.78 5.02 45.71
C SER A 120 -41.06 4.33 47.04
N GLU A 121 -40.30 3.30 47.40
CA GLU A 121 -40.46 2.61 48.71
C GLU A 121 -40.19 3.55 49.90
N LEU A 122 -39.23 4.46 49.76
CA LEU A 122 -38.93 5.48 50.77
C LEU A 122 -39.99 6.59 50.83
N GLU A 123 -40.60 6.95 49.70
CA GLU A 123 -41.68 7.95 49.62
C GLU A 123 -43.00 7.41 50.21
N ASP A 124 -43.33 6.14 49.93
CA ASP A 124 -44.53 5.46 50.44
C ASP A 124 -44.41 5.03 51.91
N ARG A 125 -43.19 4.95 52.46
CA ARG A 125 -42.97 4.65 53.87
C ARG A 125 -43.30 5.92 54.68
N PRO A 126 -44.41 5.97 55.43
CA PRO A 126 -44.62 7.06 56.37
C PRO A 126 -43.46 7.04 57.36
N PHE A 127 -42.76 8.17 57.47
CA PHE A 127 -41.67 8.37 58.41
C PHE A 127 -42.26 8.33 59.84
N SER A 128 -42.57 7.15 60.35
CA SER A 128 -42.97 6.97 61.74
C SER A 128 -41.70 6.97 62.58
N PHE A 129 -41.19 8.16 62.84
CA PHE A 129 -40.58 8.38 64.14
C PHE A 129 -41.65 7.89 65.13
N SER A 130 -41.35 6.89 65.94
CA SER A 130 -42.15 6.62 67.13
C SER A 130 -42.09 7.91 67.94
N ALA A 131 -43.08 8.76 67.73
CA ALA A 131 -43.18 10.05 68.37
C ALA A 131 -43.36 9.75 69.85
N SER A 132 -42.26 9.78 70.59
CA SER A 132 -42.31 10.12 72.00
C SER A 132 -43.17 11.39 72.09
N PRO A 133 -44.28 11.38 72.84
CA PRO A 133 -45.23 12.50 72.88
C PRO A 133 -44.61 13.86 73.25
N GLU A 134 -43.37 13.88 73.73
CA GLU A 134 -42.66 15.06 74.23
C GLU A 134 -42.13 16.02 73.14
N PHE A 135 -42.11 15.64 71.86
CA PHE A 135 -41.52 16.49 70.80
C PHE A 135 -42.51 16.96 69.71
N MET A 136 -43.79 17.08 70.02
CA MET A 136 -44.85 17.56 69.10
C MET A 136 -44.78 19.08 68.74
N HIS A 137 -43.61 19.73 68.84
CA HIS A 137 -43.48 21.18 68.63
C HIS A 137 -42.49 21.63 67.56
N ILE A 138 -41.74 20.73 66.93
CA ILE A 138 -40.86 21.15 65.84
C ILE A 138 -41.64 21.09 64.52
N ARG A 139 -42.28 22.20 64.17
CA ARG A 139 -42.87 22.43 62.84
C ARG A 139 -41.71 22.68 61.86
N PRO A 140 -41.39 21.77 60.93
CA PRO A 140 -40.30 22.02 59.98
C PRO A 140 -40.73 23.15 59.05
N ASN A 141 -39.99 24.26 59.03
CA ASN A 141 -40.17 25.27 57.99
C ASN A 141 -39.46 24.78 56.73
N ILE A 142 -40.23 24.18 55.82
CA ILE A 142 -39.77 23.78 54.49
C ILE A 142 -39.64 25.05 53.66
N LYS A 143 -38.41 25.57 53.53
CA LYS A 143 -38.10 26.60 52.54
C LYS A 143 -37.58 25.91 51.29
N SER A 144 -38.38 25.90 50.24
CA SER A 144 -37.93 25.53 48.89
C SER A 144 -36.91 26.57 48.42
N LEU A 145 -35.66 26.15 48.21
CA LEU A 145 -34.64 27.00 47.59
C LEU A 145 -34.64 26.74 46.09
N THR A 146 -35.04 27.73 45.31
CA THR A 146 -34.99 27.68 43.85
C THR A 146 -33.58 28.09 43.42
N PHE A 147 -32.75 27.12 43.04
CA PHE A 147 -31.51 27.38 42.33
C PHE A 147 -31.81 27.26 40.82
N ASP A 148 -31.43 28.30 40.08
CA ASP A 148 -31.43 28.47 38.61
C ASP A 148 -32.62 28.00 37.73
N GLY A 149 -33.74 27.63 38.33
CA GLY A 149 -35.01 27.45 37.61
C GLY A 149 -35.19 26.08 36.95
N GLN A 150 -34.31 25.10 37.18
CA GLN A 150 -34.43 23.78 36.57
C GLN A 150 -34.49 22.60 37.55
N THR A 151 -34.07 22.73 38.81
CA THR A 151 -34.25 21.64 39.80
C THR A 151 -34.39 22.18 41.23
N SER A 152 -35.55 21.95 41.84
CA SER A 152 -35.84 22.32 43.23
C SER A 152 -35.37 21.21 44.17
N TRP A 153 -34.43 21.50 45.08
CA TRP A 153 -34.03 20.54 46.13
C TRP A 153 -34.58 20.97 47.50
N THR A 154 -35.22 20.04 48.20
CA THR A 154 -35.67 20.24 49.58
C THR A 154 -34.52 19.98 50.54
N VAL A 155 -33.99 21.01 51.20
CA VAL A 155 -32.93 20.87 52.21
C VAL A 155 -33.55 20.90 53.61
N PHE A 156 -33.40 19.80 54.35
CA PHE A 156 -33.74 19.74 55.77
C PHE A 156 -32.55 20.24 56.60
N LYS A 157 -32.72 21.35 57.31
CA LYS A 157 -31.79 21.74 58.39
C LYS A 157 -32.40 21.36 59.73
N THR A 158 -31.88 20.32 60.35
CA THR A 158 -32.14 20.00 61.75
C THR A 158 -31.10 20.74 62.60
N GLN A 159 -31.52 21.62 63.51
CA GLN A 159 -30.65 22.15 64.56
C GLN A 159 -30.58 21.10 65.67
N PHE A 160 -29.40 20.55 65.91
CA PHE A 160 -29.11 19.79 67.12
C PHE A 160 -28.41 20.72 68.11
N ASP A 161 -28.86 20.71 69.36
CA ASP A 161 -28.12 21.34 70.45
C ASP A 161 -27.00 20.37 70.87
N VAL A 162 -25.75 20.81 70.77
CA VAL A 162 -24.59 20.01 71.19
C VAL A 162 -24.44 20.17 72.70
N VAL A 163 -24.99 19.21 73.45
CA VAL A 163 -24.73 19.11 74.89
C VAL A 163 -23.33 18.52 75.08
N SER A 164 -22.37 19.35 75.46
CA SER A 164 -21.06 18.87 75.91
C SER A 164 -21.18 18.36 77.35
N SER A 165 -21.00 17.06 77.53
CA SER A 165 -20.88 16.44 78.85
C SER A 165 -19.44 16.61 79.36
N THR A 166 -19.28 17.27 80.50
CA THR A 166 -18.08 17.17 81.33
C THR A 166 -18.40 16.24 82.50
N ASN A 167 -17.43 15.36 82.79
CA ASN A 167 -17.48 14.21 83.72
C ASN A 167 -17.80 14.62 85.17
#